data_AF-A0A420UTF1-F1
#
_entry.id   AF-A0A420UTF1-F1
#
_cell.length_a   1.000
_cell.length_b   1.000
_cell.length_c   1.000
_cell.angle_alpha   90.00
_cell.angle_beta   90.00
_cell.angle_gamma   90.00
#
_symmetry.space_group_name_H-M   'P 1'
#
loop_
_entity.id
_entity.type
_entity.pdbx_description
1 polymer ?
#
loop_
_entity_poly.entity_id
_entity_poly.type
_entity_poly.pdbx_seq_one_letter_code
_entity_poly.pdbx_strand_id
1 'polypeptide(L)'
;MALLMSSAASAVTLNMMNGSEPGSIDPHQASGDWENRIIGDYIEGLMTEDANAEAIPGQAESYTISDDGLIYTFKLREGIQWSDGEPVTAEDFVFAFQR
;
A
#
# COMPACT_ATOMS: atom_id res chain seq x y z
N MET A 1 8.39 3.62 38.00
CA MET A 1 7.71 3.70 36.70
C MET A 1 7.82 2.32 36.06
N ALA A 2 6.80 1.47 36.22
CA ALA A 2 6.82 0.11 35.66
C ALA A 2 6.25 0.17 34.23
N LEU A 3 7.07 -0.20 33.25
CA LEU A 3 6.66 -0.34 31.87
C LEU A 3 5.76 -1.59 31.77
N LEU A 4 4.47 -1.40 31.57
CA LEU A 4 3.55 -2.51 31.27
C LEU A 4 3.90 -3.04 29.87
N MET A 5 4.58 -4.19 29.82
CA MET A 5 4.72 -4.99 28.62
C MET A 5 3.33 -5.53 28.25
N SER A 6 2.65 -4.89 27.30
CA SER A 6 1.46 -5.48 26.70
C SER A 6 1.91 -6.67 25.85
N SER A 7 1.52 -7.89 26.23
CA SER A 7 1.68 -9.05 25.36
C SER A 7 0.78 -8.85 24.15
N ALA A 8 1.34 -8.83 22.94
CA ALA A 8 0.53 -8.84 21.72
C ALA A 8 -0.40 -10.07 21.75
N ALA A 9 -1.70 -9.83 21.75
CA ALA A 9 -2.67 -10.91 21.57
C ALA A 9 -2.48 -11.48 20.17
N SER A 10 -2.14 -12.77 20.07
CA SER A 10 -2.07 -13.48 18.79
C SER A 10 -3.50 -13.79 18.33
N ALA A 11 -4.20 -12.78 17.82
CA ALA A 11 -5.40 -13.00 17.04
C ALA A 11 -4.95 -13.27 15.60
N VAL A 12 -4.99 -14.54 15.18
CA VAL A 12 -4.65 -14.98 13.80
C VAL A 12 -5.73 -14.57 12.79
N THR A 13 -6.92 -14.20 13.25
CA THR A 13 -8.08 -13.88 12.39
C THR A 13 -8.79 -12.63 12.89
N LEU A 14 -9.00 -11.67 11.97
CA LEU A 14 -9.80 -10.48 12.19
C LEU A 14 -11.07 -10.58 11.33
N ASN A 15 -12.25 -10.48 11.96
CA ASN A 15 -13.52 -10.38 11.25
C ASN A 15 -13.93 -8.89 11.17
N MET A 16 -13.99 -8.34 9.96
CA MET A 16 -14.41 -6.95 9.74
C MET A 16 -15.65 -6.87 8.85
N MET A 17 -16.51 -5.89 9.11
CA MET A 17 -17.61 -5.54 8.20
C MET A 17 -17.08 -4.64 7.08
N ASN A 18 -17.26 -5.05 5.83
CA ASN A 18 -16.86 -4.25 4.66
C ASN A 18 -17.89 -3.17 4.27
N GLY A 19 -19.15 -3.34 4.67
CA GLY A 19 -20.26 -2.44 4.33
C GLY A 19 -21.10 -2.94 3.17
N SER A 20 -20.48 -3.13 1.99
CA SER A 20 -21.14 -3.66 0.78
C SER A 20 -20.26 -4.70 0.08
N GLU A 21 -20.87 -5.45 -0.85
CA GLU A 21 -20.15 -6.27 -1.83
C GLU A 21 -19.33 -5.36 -2.75
N PRO A 22 -18.03 -5.63 -2.97
CA PRO A 22 -17.21 -4.88 -3.93
C PRO A 22 -17.64 -5.15 -5.36
N GLY A 23 -17.72 -4.11 -6.19
CA GLY A 23 -18.01 -4.27 -7.62
C GLY A 23 -16.83 -4.85 -8.42
N SER A 24 -15.60 -4.59 -7.97
CA SER A 24 -14.37 -5.15 -8.52
C SER A 24 -13.25 -5.11 -7.48
N ILE A 25 -12.31 -6.03 -7.59
CA ILE A 25 -11.02 -6.04 -6.87
C ILE A 25 -9.85 -5.77 -7.82
N ASP A 26 -10.13 -5.27 -9.03
CA ASP A 26 -9.13 -4.65 -9.88
C ASP A 26 -9.00 -3.17 -9.49
N PRO A 27 -7.82 -2.69 -9.02
CA PRO A 27 -7.63 -1.30 -8.63
C PRO A 27 -7.99 -0.28 -9.73
N HIS A 28 -7.95 -0.66 -11.02
CA HIS A 28 -8.30 0.23 -12.12
C HIS A 28 -9.81 0.30 -12.40
N GLN A 29 -10.60 -0.55 -11.74
CA GLN A 29 -12.06 -0.62 -11.88
C GLN A 29 -12.80 -0.28 -10.58
N ALA A 30 -12.07 -0.10 -9.47
CA ALA A 30 -12.62 0.34 -8.19
C ALA A 30 -12.98 1.83 -8.23
N SER A 31 -14.09 2.20 -7.57
CA SER A 31 -14.56 3.59 -7.53
C SER A 31 -15.12 4.01 -6.17
N GLY A 32 -15.07 3.14 -5.16
CA GLY A 32 -15.67 3.36 -3.85
C GLY A 32 -14.83 2.83 -2.69
N ASP A 33 -15.30 3.11 -1.48
CA ASP A 33 -14.59 2.80 -0.23
C ASP A 33 -14.55 1.30 0.05
N TRP A 34 -15.62 0.56 -0.30
CA TRP A 34 -15.76 -0.87 0.00
C TRP A 34 -14.75 -1.72 -0.79
N GLU A 35 -14.40 -1.30 -2.00
CA GLU A 35 -13.34 -1.90 -2.81
C GLU A 35 -11.96 -1.52 -2.27
N ASN A 36 -11.72 -0.23 -2.02
CA ASN A 36 -10.42 0.27 -1.57
C ASN A 36 -9.98 -0.34 -0.24
N ARG A 37 -10.93 -0.64 0.65
CA ARG A 37 -10.66 -1.30 1.93
C ARG A 37 -10.07 -2.71 1.76
N ILE A 38 -10.48 -3.42 0.70
CA ILE A 38 -9.94 -4.74 0.37
C ILE A 38 -8.65 -4.59 -0.44
N ILE A 39 -8.62 -3.67 -1.42
CA ILE A 39 -7.44 -3.41 -2.27
C ILE A 39 -6.22 -3.02 -1.43
N GLY A 40 -6.39 -2.14 -0.45
CA GLY A 40 -5.30 -1.70 0.43
C GLY A 40 -4.69 -2.82 1.27
N ASP A 41 -5.37 -3.95 1.43
CA ASP A 41 -4.84 -5.11 2.18
C ASP A 41 -3.92 -5.99 1.32
N TYR A 42 -4.00 -5.95 -0.02
CA TYR A 42 -3.19 -6.82 -0.90
C TYR A 42 -2.39 -6.09 -2.00
N ILE A 43 -2.61 -4.80 -2.22
CA ILE A 43 -1.79 -3.95 -3.10
C ILE A 43 -1.26 -2.78 -2.29
N GLU A 44 0.04 -2.52 -2.41
CA GLU A 44 0.69 -1.34 -1.83
C GLU A 44 1.36 -0.51 -2.94
N GLY A 45 1.12 0.80 -2.94
CA GLY A 45 1.70 1.73 -3.91
C GLY A 45 3.11 2.21 -3.55
N LEU A 46 3.62 3.17 -4.31
CA LEU A 46 4.89 3.86 -4.00
C LEU A 46 4.84 4.53 -2.61
N MET A 47 3.69 5.11 -2.29
CA MET A 47 3.35 5.74 -1.02
C MET A 47 2.13 5.02 -0.42
N THR A 48 1.96 5.15 0.90
CA THR A 48 0.80 4.69 1.67
C THR A 48 0.47 5.71 2.75
N GLU A 49 -0.48 5.42 3.64
CA GLU A 49 -0.87 6.28 4.74
C GLU A 49 -0.59 5.63 6.11
N ASP A 50 -0.25 6.45 7.10
CA ASP A 50 -0.14 6.01 8.48
C ASP A 50 -1.52 5.97 9.18
N ALA A 51 -1.54 5.57 10.45
CA ALA A 51 -2.80 5.50 11.22
C ALA A 51 -3.50 6.87 11.44
N ASN A 52 -2.82 7.98 11.14
CA ASN A 52 -3.35 9.34 11.18
C ASN A 52 -3.75 9.86 9.78
N ALA A 53 -3.70 9.00 8.75
CA ALA A 53 -3.90 9.35 7.34
C ALA A 53 -2.83 10.28 6.76
N GLU A 54 -1.63 10.30 7.35
CA GLU A 54 -0.50 11.06 6.80
C GLU A 54 0.25 10.22 5.75
N ALA A 55 0.64 10.85 4.64
CA ALA A 55 1.34 10.18 3.56
C ALA A 55 2.76 9.75 3.99
N ILE A 56 3.06 8.46 3.86
CA ILE A 56 4.34 7.84 4.19
C ILE A 56 4.85 6.92 3.06
N PRO A 57 6.15 6.58 3.00
CA PRO A 57 6.66 5.67 1.97
C PRO A 57 6.08 4.25 2.11
N GLY A 58 5.47 3.74 1.03
CA GLY A 58 5.01 2.35 0.90
C GLY A 58 6.13 1.50 0.32
N GLN A 59 6.01 1.10 -0.95
CA GLN A 59 7.03 0.35 -1.70
C GLN A 59 8.27 1.19 -2.05
N ALA A 60 8.19 2.52 -1.99
CA ALA A 60 9.37 3.38 -2.08
C ALA A 60 10.15 3.41 -0.76
N GLU A 61 11.47 3.33 -0.84
CA GLU A 61 12.39 3.62 0.27
C GLU A 61 12.51 5.13 0.50
N SER A 62 12.57 5.89 -0.59
CA SER A 62 12.67 7.36 -0.58
C SER A 62 12.20 7.95 -1.90
N TYR A 63 11.98 9.26 -1.92
CA TYR A 63 11.72 9.98 -3.16
C TYR A 63 12.37 11.37 -3.12
N THR A 64 12.61 11.92 -4.30
CA THR A 64 13.02 13.32 -4.48
C THR A 64 12.04 14.03 -5.42
N ILE A 65 11.94 15.35 -5.27
CA ILE A 65 11.13 16.22 -6.11
C ILE A 65 12.07 17.24 -6.75
N SER A 66 11.95 17.47 -8.05
CA SER A 66 12.69 18.54 -8.74
C SER A 66 12.31 19.92 -8.22
N ASP A 67 13.19 20.90 -8.44
CA ASP A 67 12.99 22.29 -7.98
C ASP A 67 11.69 22.92 -8.51
N ASP A 68 11.22 22.49 -9.69
CA ASP A 68 9.97 22.96 -10.31
C ASP A 68 8.72 22.18 -9.87
N GLY A 69 8.88 21.12 -9.06
CA GLY A 69 7.79 20.30 -8.57
C GLY A 69 7.15 19.38 -9.62
N LEU A 70 7.77 19.20 -10.79
CA LEU A 70 7.18 18.44 -11.90
C LEU A 70 7.73 17.02 -12.03
N ILE A 71 8.91 16.73 -11.46
CA ILE A 71 9.56 15.42 -11.55
C ILE A 71 9.67 14.84 -10.15
N TYR A 72 9.03 13.68 -9.97
CA TYR A 72 9.12 12.87 -8.78
C TYR A 72 9.96 11.63 -9.10
N THR A 73 11.05 11.43 -8.37
CA THR A 73 11.90 10.24 -8.54
C THR A 73 11.78 9.37 -7.30
N PHE A 74 11.28 8.14 -7.47
CA PHE A 74 11.14 7.18 -6.39
C PHE A 74 12.26 6.14 -6.44
N LYS A 75 12.86 5.85 -5.29
CA LYS A 75 13.76 4.71 -5.10
C LYS A 75 12.95 3.58 -4.47
N LEU A 76 12.80 2.46 -5.18
CA LEU A 76 12.10 1.28 -4.64
C LEU A 76 12.94 0.60 -3.54
N ARG A 77 12.26 -0.04 -2.59
CA ARG A 77 12.91 -0.87 -1.57
C ARG A 77 13.60 -2.08 -2.22
N GLU A 78 14.66 -2.57 -1.58
CA GLU A 78 15.34 -3.78 -2.04
C GLU A 78 14.57 -5.05 -1.63
N GLY A 79 14.52 -6.04 -2.53
CA GLY A 79 13.97 -7.37 -2.23
C GLY A 79 12.45 -7.48 -2.17
N ILE A 80 11.71 -6.43 -2.54
CA ILE A 80 10.25 -6.45 -2.64
C ILE A 80 9.80 -7.42 -3.74
N GLN A 81 8.78 -8.21 -3.44
CA GLN A 81 8.31 -9.31 -4.26
C GLN A 81 6.78 -9.34 -4.27
N TRP A 82 6.22 -9.76 -5.39
CA TRP A 82 4.84 -10.18 -5.50
C TRP A 82 4.61 -11.46 -4.67
N SER A 83 3.34 -11.77 -4.42
CA SER A 83 2.96 -12.94 -3.62
C SER A 83 3.39 -14.29 -4.23
N ASP A 84 3.70 -14.32 -5.52
CA ASP A 84 4.22 -15.48 -6.25
C ASP A 84 5.76 -15.57 -6.21
N GLY A 85 6.44 -14.57 -5.64
CA GLY A 85 7.89 -14.51 -5.50
C GLY A 85 8.60 -13.76 -6.62
N GLU A 86 7.91 -13.30 -7.66
CA GLU A 86 8.53 -12.45 -8.69
C GLU A 86 8.90 -11.08 -8.09
N PRO A 87 10.05 -10.49 -8.48
CA PRO A 87 10.46 -9.19 -7.97
C PRO A 87 9.53 -8.09 -8.44
N VAL A 88 9.20 -7.13 -7.56
CA VAL A 88 8.52 -5.90 -7.96
C VAL A 88 9.55 -4.92 -8.52
N THR A 89 9.25 -4.38 -9.70
CA THR A 89 10.14 -3.51 -10.48
C THR A 89 9.49 -2.16 -10.78
N ALA A 90 10.26 -1.19 -11.28
CA ALA A 90 9.71 0.11 -11.67
C ALA A 90 8.72 -0.03 -12.85
N GLU A 91 8.95 -1.03 -13.69
CA GLU A 91 8.16 -1.37 -14.86
C GLU A 91 6.75 -1.82 -14.49
N ASP A 92 6.54 -2.45 -13.33
CA ASP A 92 5.22 -2.81 -12.84
C ASP A 92 4.36 -1.56 -12.55
N PHE A 93 4.98 -0.52 -11.97
CA PHE A 93 4.31 0.77 -11.75
C PHE A 93 4.04 1.50 -13.06
N VAL A 94 4.99 1.47 -14.01
CA VAL A 94 4.78 2.04 -15.36
C VAL A 94 3.61 1.36 -16.05
N PHE A 95 3.55 0.03 -16.02
CA PHE A 95 2.45 -0.74 -16.58
C PHE A 95 1.12 -0.39 -15.92
N ALA A 96 1.07 -0.36 -14.58
CA ALA A 96 -0.14 -0.02 -13.84
C ALA A 96 -0.67 1.38 -14.20
N PHE A 97 0.20 2.40 -14.25
CA PHE A 97 -0.24 3.75 -14.62
C PHE A 97 -0.71 3.90 -16.08
N GLN A 98 -0.35 2.97 -16.96
CA GLN A 98 -0.68 3.02 -18.39
C GLN A 98 -1.87 2.14 -18.79
N ARG A 99 -2.34 1.26 -17.90
CA ARG A 99 -3.34 0.23 -18.20
C ARG A 99 -4.77 0.70 -17.99
#